data_AF-A0A645DME9-F1
#
_entry.id   AF-A0A645DME9-F1
#
_cell.length_a   1.000
_cell.length_b   1.000
_cell.length_c   1.000
_cell.angle_alpha   90.00
_cell.angle_beta   90.00
_cell.angle_gamma   90.00
#
_symmetry.space_group_name_H-M   'P 1'
#
loop_
_entity.id
_entity.type
_entity.pdbx_description
1 polymer ?
#
loop_
_entity_poly.entity_id
_entity_poly.type
_entity_poly.pdbx_seq_one_letter_code
_entity_poly.pdbx_strand_id
1 'polypeptide(L)'
;MLELLREEETLSRIAARHKIHHTVLQNWKRTVTEGLPGLFADPRKKSAEEIEKETTINDLYKQVGLLSMQLEWLKKKCGVGSFSS
;
A
#
# COMPACT_ATOMS: atom_id res chain seq x y z
N MET A 1 -10.55 -22.40 8.97
CA MET A 1 -9.97 -21.42 8.01
C MET A 1 -10.25 -21.80 6.57
N LEU A 2 -9.87 -22.99 6.07
CA LEU A 2 -10.14 -23.39 4.68
C LEU A 2 -11.63 -23.39 4.29
N GLU A 3 -12.51 -23.69 5.24
CA GLU A 3 -13.98 -23.68 5.06
C GLU A 3 -14.53 -22.30 4.69
N LEU A 4 -13.81 -21.21 5.04
CA LEU A 4 -14.16 -19.84 4.65
C LEU A 4 -14.08 -19.63 3.13
N LEU A 5 -13.18 -20.36 2.48
CA LEU A 5 -12.90 -20.28 1.04
C LEU A 5 -13.71 -21.31 0.24
N ARG A 6 -14.14 -22.40 0.88
CA ARG A 6 -14.95 -23.46 0.25
C ARG A 6 -16.42 -23.11 0.07
N GLU A 7 -16.92 -22.03 0.67
CA GLU A 7 -18.32 -21.57 0.63
C GLU A 7 -19.38 -22.60 1.07
N GLU A 8 -18.98 -23.75 1.60
CA GLU A 8 -19.87 -24.80 2.10
C GLU A 8 -20.64 -24.39 3.38
N GLU A 9 -20.13 -23.39 4.12
CA GLU A 9 -20.76 -22.86 5.32
C GLU A 9 -20.91 -21.34 5.26
N THR A 10 -22.04 -20.82 5.73
CA THR A 10 -22.26 -19.37 5.80
C THR A 10 -21.30 -18.72 6.81
N LEU A 11 -20.89 -17.48 6.54
CA LEU A 11 -19.98 -16.71 7.41
C LEU A 11 -20.46 -16.65 8.87
N SER A 12 -21.77 -16.53 9.07
CA SER A 12 -22.38 -16.51 10.41
C SER A 12 -22.20 -17.83 11.18
N ARG A 13 -22.27 -18.97 10.49
CA ARG A 13 -22.08 -20.29 11.07
C ARG A 13 -20.61 -20.53 11.45
N ILE A 14 -19.69 -20.11 10.58
CA ILE A 14 -18.25 -20.13 10.85
C ILE A 14 -17.89 -19.21 12.03
N ALA A 15 -18.47 -18.00 12.07
CA ALA A 15 -18.31 -17.04 13.15
C ALA A 15 -18.72 -17.61 14.51
N ALA A 16 -19.90 -18.22 14.58
CA ALA A 16 -20.42 -18.84 15.80
C ALA A 16 -19.55 -20.03 16.26
N ARG A 17 -19.08 -20.86 15.33
CA ARG A 17 -18.31 -22.07 15.63
C ARG A 17 -16.89 -21.75 16.12
N HIS A 18 -16.23 -20.80 15.47
CA HIS A 18 -14.87 -20.39 15.81
C HIS A 18 -14.82 -19.25 16.84
N LYS A 19 -15.98 -18.73 17.26
CA LYS A 19 -16.11 -17.57 18.17
C LYS A 19 -15.35 -16.33 17.66
N ILE A 20 -15.31 -16.15 16.35
CA ILE A 20 -14.67 -15.02 15.67
C ILE A 20 -15.77 -14.08 15.18
N HIS A 21 -15.60 -12.78 15.34
CA HIS A 21 -16.57 -11.80 14.85
C HIS A 21 -16.70 -11.86 13.32
N HIS A 22 -17.92 -11.75 12.77
CA HIS A 22 -18.14 -11.90 11.32
C HIS A 22 -17.25 -10.95 10.52
N THR A 23 -17.06 -9.72 10.98
CA THR A 23 -16.28 -8.68 10.29
C THR A 23 -14.83 -9.11 10.06
N VAL A 24 -14.26 -9.87 11.01
CA VAL A 24 -12.90 -10.40 10.89
C VAL A 24 -12.85 -11.47 9.80
N LEU A 25 -13.85 -12.37 9.77
CA LEU A 25 -13.95 -13.41 8.74
C LEU A 25 -14.18 -12.82 7.35
N GLN A 26 -15.01 -11.80 7.22
CA GLN A 26 -15.17 -11.07 5.95
C GLN A 26 -13.87 -10.42 5.50
N ASN A 27 -13.15 -9.77 6.43
CA ASN A 27 -11.88 -9.14 6.11
C ASN A 27 -10.85 -10.17 5.64
N TRP A 28 -10.75 -11.31 6.32
CA TRP A 28 -9.86 -12.40 5.91
C TRP A 28 -10.25 -13.02 4.57
N LYS A 29 -11.55 -13.24 4.32
CA LYS A 29 -12.02 -13.73 3.02
C LYS A 29 -11.58 -12.78 1.92
N ARG A 30 -11.79 -11.48 2.10
CA ARG A 30 -11.36 -10.44 1.16
C ARG A 30 -9.85 -10.45 0.94
N THR A 31 -9.05 -10.40 2.02
CA THR A 31 -7.58 -10.41 1.93
C THR A 31 -7.06 -11.64 1.18
N VAL A 32 -7.64 -12.82 1.44
CA VAL A 32 -7.23 -14.03 0.73
C VAL A 32 -7.63 -13.95 -0.73
N THR A 33 -8.86 -13.57 -1.07
CA THR A 33 -9.32 -13.47 -2.45
C THR A 33 -8.54 -12.43 -3.27
N GLU A 34 -8.17 -11.30 -2.66
CA GLU A 34 -7.37 -10.24 -3.30
C GLU A 34 -5.89 -10.64 -3.42
N GLY A 35 -5.33 -11.35 -2.43
CA GLY A 35 -3.94 -11.78 -2.41
C GLY A 35 -3.66 -13.05 -3.21
N LEU A 36 -4.66 -13.93 -3.40
CA LEU A 36 -4.49 -15.23 -4.08
C LEU A 36 -3.96 -15.08 -5.52
N PRO A 37 -4.51 -14.19 -6.37
CA PRO A 37 -4.02 -14.01 -7.73
C PRO A 37 -2.55 -13.58 -7.76
N GLY A 38 -2.12 -12.77 -6.78
CA GLY A 38 -0.73 -12.32 -6.65
C GLY A 38 0.25 -13.46 -6.36
N LEU A 39 -0.17 -14.52 -5.66
CA LEU A 39 0.70 -15.68 -5.37
C LEU A 39 1.00 -16.52 -6.62
N PHE A 40 0.15 -16.45 -7.64
CA PHE A 40 0.34 -17.14 -8.92
C PHE A 40 0.84 -16.20 -10.02
N ALA A 41 1.05 -14.91 -9.72
CA ALA A 41 1.60 -13.95 -10.67
C ALA A 41 3.09 -14.24 -10.93
N ASP A 42 3.53 -14.01 -12.17
CA ASP A 42 4.96 -14.10 -12.53
C ASP A 42 5.74 -13.03 -11.75
N PRO A 43 6.71 -13.39 -10.89
CA PRO A 43 7.50 -12.43 -10.11
C PRO A 43 8.26 -11.42 -10.97
N ARG A 44 8.44 -11.70 -12.26
CA ARG A 44 9.13 -10.81 -13.21
C ARG A 44 8.21 -9.75 -13.80
N LYS A 45 6.89 -9.90 -13.69
CA LYS A 45 5.92 -8.95 -14.20
C LYS A 45 5.40 -8.08 -13.06
N LYS A 46 5.79 -6.79 -13.07
CA LYS A 46 5.19 -5.81 -12.19
C LYS A 46 3.71 -5.65 -12.52
N SER A 47 2.88 -5.58 -11.49
CA SER A 47 1.47 -5.23 -11.64
C SER A 47 1.30 -3.77 -12.09
N ALA A 48 0.16 -3.47 -12.71
CA ALA A 48 -0.15 -2.09 -13.10
C ALA A 48 -0.15 -1.13 -11.89
N GLU A 49 -0.65 -1.60 -10.74
CA GLU A 49 -0.61 -0.84 -9.49
C GLU A 49 0.82 -0.59 -8.98
N GLU A 50 1.73 -1.56 -9.09
CA GLU A 50 3.13 -1.37 -8.69
C GLU A 50 3.83 -0.34 -9.58
N ILE A 51 3.57 -0.37 -10.89
CA ILE A 51 4.10 0.61 -11.82
C ILE A 51 3.56 2.01 -11.47
N GLU A 52 2.26 2.14 -11.25
CA GLU A 52 1.64 3.42 -10.86
C GLU A 52 2.20 3.94 -9.53
N LYS A 53 2.34 3.08 -8.52
CA LYS A 53 2.98 3.42 -7.23
C LYS A 53 4.41 3.90 -7.42
N GLU A 54 5.22 3.19 -8.20
CA GLU A 54 6.60 3.59 -8.51
C GLU A 54 6.68 4.93 -9.23
N THR A 55 5.80 5.17 -10.22
CA THR A 55 5.75 6.46 -10.92
C THR A 55 5.39 7.61 -9.99
N THR A 56 4.38 7.41 -9.14
CA THR A 56 3.95 8.41 -8.15
C THR A 56 5.07 8.72 -7.16
N ILE A 57 5.75 7.69 -6.65
CA ILE A 57 6.90 7.84 -5.75
C ILE A 57 8.02 8.64 -6.44
N ASN A 58 8.35 8.31 -7.69
CA ASN A 58 9.38 9.01 -8.45
C ASN A 58 9.04 10.50 -8.63
N ASP A 59 7.80 10.81 -8.98
CA ASP A 59 7.36 12.18 -9.19
C ASP A 59 7.31 12.99 -7.89
N LEU A 60 6.93 12.37 -6.77
CA LEU A 60 7.05 12.99 -5.46
C LEU A 60 8.51 13.32 -5.11
N TYR A 61 9.45 12.40 -5.35
CA TYR A 61 10.87 12.67 -5.12
C TYR A 61 11.39 13.83 -5.97
N LYS A 62 11.00 13.91 -7.25
CA LYS A 62 11.35 15.06 -8.11
C LYS A 62 10.81 16.37 -7.55
N GLN A 63 9.54 16.39 -7.12
CA GLN A 63 8.93 17.59 -6.55
C GLN A 63 9.65 18.03 -5.27
N VAL A 64 9.98 17.08 -4.38
CA VAL A 64 10.75 17.37 -3.16
C VAL A 64 12.12 17.95 -3.50
N GLY A 65 12.82 17.39 -4.49
CA GLY A 65 14.11 17.92 -4.95
C GLY A 65 14.00 19.33 -5.51
N LEU A 66 13.01 19.59 -6.37
CA LEU A 66 12.76 20.92 -6.93
C LEU A 66 12.41 21.94 -5.84
N LEU A 67 11.52 21.59 -4.91
CA LEU A 67 11.15 22.45 -3.80
C LEU A 67 12.33 22.74 -2.88
N SER A 68 13.17 21.75 -2.61
CA SER A 68 14.39 21.93 -1.81
C SER A 68 15.36 22.91 -2.47
N MET A 69 15.58 22.77 -3.79
CA MET A 69 16.41 23.70 -4.55
C MET A 69 15.82 25.11 -4.58
N GLN A 70 14.49 25.24 -4.78
CA GLN A 70 13.81 26.53 -4.76
C GLN A 70 13.93 27.22 -3.38
N LEU A 71 13.77 26.45 -2.30
CA LEU A 71 13.95 26.95 -0.94
C LEU A 71 15.38 27.41 -0.69
N GLU A 72 16.39 26.62 -1.11
CA GLU A 72 17.79 26.99 -0.95
C GLU A 72 18.14 28.25 -1.77
N TRP A 73 17.63 28.36 -2.99
CA TRP A 73 17.79 29.54 -3.82
C TRP A 73 17.16 30.78 -3.19
N LEU A 74 15.94 30.65 -2.65
CA LEU A 74 15.27 31.73 -1.92
C LEU A 74 16.05 32.13 -0.66
N LYS A 75 16.49 31.17 0.15
CA LYS A 75 17.32 31.43 1.35
C LYS A 75 18.59 32.21 0.99
N LYS A 76 19.29 31.81 -0.08
CA LYS A 76 20.47 32.49 -0.59
C LYS A 76 20.17 33.93 -1.05
N LYS A 77 19.05 34.14 -1.75
CA LYS A 77 18.62 35.47 -2.21
C LYS A 77 18.21 36.40 -1.07
N CYS A 78 17.56 35.87 -0.05
CA CYS A 78 17.11 36.62 1.11
C CYS A 78 18.22 36.91 2.14
N GLY A 79 19.47 36.49 1.87
CA GLY A 79 20.58 36.69 2.82
C GLY A 79 20.47 35.85 4.09
N VAL A 80 19.51 34.92 4.15
CA VAL A 80 19.30 33.98 5.27
C VAL A 80 20.17 32.76 5.02
N GLY A 81 21.47 32.98 4.87
CA GLY A 81 22.44 31.90 4.84
C GLY A 81 22.70 31.43 6.26
N SER A 82 22.12 30.30 6.65
CA SER A 82 22.68 29.49 7.73
C SER A 82 24.05 28.99 7.27
N PHE A 83 25.07 29.79 7.55
CA PHE A 83 26.44 29.34 7.70
C PHE A 83 26.45 28.55 9.03
N SER A 84 25.98 27.30 9.01
CA SER A 84 26.35 26.35 10.06
C SER A 84 27.48 25.52 9.48
N SER A 85 28.62 25.63 10.16
CA SER A 85 29.96 25.08 9.94
C SER A 85 30.06 23.74 9.23
#